data_AF-A0A128EVU5-F1
#
_entry.id   AF-A0A128EVU5-F1
#
_cell.length_a   1.000
_cell.length_b   1.000
_cell.length_c   1.000
_cell.angle_alpha   90.00
_cell.angle_beta   90.00
_cell.angle_gamma   90.00
#
_symmetry.space_group_name_H-M   'P 1'
#
loop_
_entity.id
_entity.type
_entity.pdbx_description
1 polymer ?
#
loop_
_entity_poly.entity_id
_entity_poly.type
_entity_poly.pdbx_seq_one_letter_code
_entity_poly.pdbx_strand_id
1 'polypeptide(L)'
;MKFKKYLVLLAMGFALVGCNRVQPIKEVVNAPVAFNIPSASVKQAILESGIDRGWIMTETIPGLIRGELFVRSHRAIVDISYSDKSYSINYVDSENLMESDGKIHRNYNRWINNLDVDIRKKLAILAAASQ
;
A
#
# COMPACT_ATOMS: atom_id res chain seq x y z
N MET A 1 -7.87 35.47 -38.16
CA MET A 1 -6.49 34.92 -38.04
C MET A 1 -5.95 34.77 -36.62
N LYS A 2 -6.72 35.06 -35.54
CA LYS A 2 -6.26 34.86 -34.14
C LYS A 2 -6.69 33.53 -33.52
N PHE A 3 -7.77 32.92 -34.01
CA PHE A 3 -8.32 31.65 -33.50
C PHE A 3 -7.41 30.44 -33.76
N LYS A 4 -6.69 30.41 -34.91
CA LYS A 4 -5.71 29.36 -35.24
C LYS A 4 -4.51 29.34 -34.30
N LYS A 5 -4.16 30.47 -33.65
CA LYS A 5 -3.03 30.52 -32.69
C LYS A 5 -3.37 29.84 -31.35
N TYR A 6 -4.64 29.88 -30.94
CA TYR A 6 -5.10 29.24 -29.69
C TYR A 6 -5.31 27.73 -29.83
N LEU A 7 -5.58 27.24 -31.03
CA LEU A 7 -5.69 25.80 -31.32
C LEU A 7 -4.36 25.05 -31.17
N VAL A 8 -3.24 25.71 -31.48
CA VAL A 8 -1.88 25.15 -31.31
C VAL A 8 -1.47 25.10 -29.83
N LEU A 9 -1.92 26.05 -29.01
CA LEU A 9 -1.68 26.07 -27.56
C LEU A 9 -2.51 25.04 -26.79
N LEU A 10 -3.71 24.69 -27.26
CA LEU A 10 -4.55 23.67 -26.63
C LEU A 10 -4.06 22.23 -26.91
N ALA A 11 -3.38 22.02 -28.04
CA ALA A 11 -2.87 20.70 -28.44
C ALA A 11 -1.65 20.23 -27.62
N MET A 12 -0.95 21.13 -26.92
CA MET A 12 0.29 20.82 -26.20
C MET A 12 0.09 20.45 -24.71
N GLY A 13 -1.13 20.59 -24.18
CA GLY A 13 -1.44 20.35 -22.77
C GLY A 13 -1.77 18.90 -22.38
N PHE A 14 -1.94 17.99 -23.34
CA PHE A 14 -2.43 16.62 -23.07
C PHE A 14 -1.36 15.52 -23.00
N ALA A 15 -0.07 15.85 -23.13
CA ALA A 15 0.98 14.84 -23.26
C ALA A 15 1.57 14.31 -21.92
N LEU A 16 1.12 14.79 -20.74
CA LEU A 16 1.86 14.56 -19.48
C LEU A 16 1.33 13.47 -18.53
N VAL A 17 0.37 12.62 -18.93
CA VAL A 17 -0.22 11.62 -17.99
C VAL A 17 0.26 10.18 -18.22
N GLY A 18 1.16 9.93 -19.18
CA GLY A 18 1.47 8.58 -19.67
C GLY A 18 2.65 7.84 -19.02
N CYS A 19 3.63 8.51 -18.43
CA CYS A 19 4.95 7.91 -18.20
C CYS A 19 5.17 7.30 -16.82
N ASN A 20 4.27 6.47 -16.27
CA ASN A 20 4.63 5.56 -15.15
C ASN A 20 3.55 4.51 -14.80
N ARG A 21 3.03 3.77 -15.78
CA ARG A 21 1.94 2.80 -15.51
C ARG A 21 2.42 1.57 -14.73
N VAL A 22 3.58 1.02 -15.10
CA VAL A 22 4.19 -0.15 -14.47
C VAL A 22 5.46 0.30 -13.75
N GLN A 23 5.66 -0.14 -12.51
CA GLN A 23 6.73 0.27 -11.61
C GLN A 23 7.31 -0.97 -10.91
N PRO A 24 8.55 -0.92 -10.37
CA PRO A 24 9.03 -1.97 -9.47
C PRO A 24 8.03 -2.23 -8.34
N ILE A 25 7.86 -3.49 -7.96
CA ILE A 25 6.98 -3.89 -6.85
C ILE A 25 7.45 -3.20 -5.57
N LYS A 26 6.54 -2.46 -4.93
CA LYS A 26 6.79 -1.85 -3.63
C LYS A 26 6.55 -2.89 -2.54
N GLU A 27 7.56 -3.08 -1.71
CA GLU A 27 7.47 -3.78 -0.44
C GLU A 27 7.80 -2.82 0.69
N VAL A 28 7.30 -3.13 1.88
CA VAL A 28 7.73 -2.46 3.11
C VAL A 28 8.57 -3.46 3.87
N VAL A 29 9.84 -3.15 4.08
CA VAL A 29 10.78 -4.07 4.72
C VAL A 29 11.20 -3.49 6.07
N ASN A 30 10.94 -4.24 7.15
CA ASN A 30 11.34 -3.91 8.52
C ASN A 30 11.00 -2.48 8.94
N ALA A 31 9.76 -2.05 8.68
CA ALA A 31 9.28 -0.78 9.22
C ALA A 31 9.28 -0.82 10.76
N PRO A 32 9.90 0.15 11.44
CA PRO A 32 10.09 0.09 12.88
C PRO A 32 8.77 0.33 13.63
N VAL A 33 8.61 -0.38 14.73
CA VAL A 33 7.56 -0.16 15.73
C VAL A 33 8.19 0.58 16.91
N ALA A 34 7.47 1.54 17.49
CA ALA A 34 7.95 2.26 18.67
C ALA A 34 8.09 1.31 19.88
N PHE A 35 9.02 1.65 20.78
CA PHE A 35 9.23 0.86 21.99
C PHE A 35 7.96 0.76 22.85
N ASN A 36 7.84 -0.35 23.60
CA ASN A 36 6.75 -0.63 24.53
C ASN A 36 5.36 -0.83 23.89
N ILE A 37 5.27 -1.01 22.57
CA ILE A 37 4.03 -1.47 21.93
C ILE A 37 4.06 -3.01 21.88
N PRO A 38 3.15 -3.72 22.58
CA PRO A 38 3.08 -5.17 22.50
C PRO A 38 2.74 -5.65 21.08
N SER A 39 3.26 -6.81 20.68
CA SER A 39 2.97 -7.42 19.37
C SER A 39 1.46 -7.56 19.10
N ALA A 40 0.65 -7.81 20.12
CA ALA A 40 -0.81 -7.85 20.00
C ALA A 40 -1.43 -6.49 19.60
N SER A 41 -0.88 -5.38 20.06
CA SER A 41 -1.31 -4.03 19.65
C SER A 41 -0.83 -3.69 18.25
N VAL A 42 0.35 -4.17 17.85
CA VAL A 42 0.84 -4.06 16.47
C VAL A 42 -0.08 -4.81 15.51
N LYS A 43 -0.43 -6.06 15.85
CA LYS A 43 -1.42 -6.86 15.13
C LYS A 43 -2.71 -6.08 14.93
N GLN A 44 -3.26 -5.54 16.01
CA GLN A 44 -4.52 -4.80 15.97
C GLN A 44 -4.43 -3.56 15.07
N ALA A 45 -3.35 -2.79 15.18
CA ALA A 45 -3.11 -1.63 14.30
C ALA A 45 -3.05 -2.03 12.82
N ILE A 46 -2.43 -3.17 12.49
CA ILE A 46 -2.37 -3.69 11.11
C ILE A 46 -3.76 -4.11 10.61
N LEU A 47 -4.49 -4.89 11.41
CA LEU A 47 -5.83 -5.37 11.06
C LEU A 47 -6.78 -4.21 10.79
N GLU A 48 -6.84 -3.24 11.71
CA GLU A 48 -7.73 -2.10 11.55
C GLU A 48 -7.34 -1.22 10.35
N SER A 49 -6.05 -0.97 10.14
CA SER A 49 -5.60 -0.16 9.00
C SER A 49 -5.93 -0.83 7.66
N GLY A 50 -5.85 -2.16 7.59
CA GLY A 50 -6.28 -2.93 6.43
C GLY A 50 -7.79 -2.86 6.21
N ILE A 51 -8.57 -3.12 7.25
CA ILE A 51 -10.05 -3.11 7.21
C ILE A 51 -10.58 -1.74 6.79
N ASP A 52 -10.05 -0.65 7.37
CA ASP A 52 -10.42 0.73 7.04
C ASP A 52 -10.17 1.07 5.56
N ARG A 53 -9.24 0.34 4.91
CA ARG A 53 -8.90 0.47 3.48
C ARG A 53 -9.62 -0.54 2.58
N GLY A 54 -10.47 -1.40 3.14
CA GLY A 54 -11.21 -2.44 2.41
C GLY A 54 -10.41 -3.70 2.12
N TRP A 55 -9.29 -3.92 2.82
CA TRP A 55 -8.59 -5.21 2.78
C TRP A 55 -9.32 -6.24 3.64
N ILE A 56 -9.36 -7.47 3.15
CA ILE A 56 -9.71 -8.65 3.92
C ILE A 56 -8.43 -9.13 4.61
N MET A 57 -8.43 -9.15 5.94
CA MET A 57 -7.24 -9.42 6.74
C MET A 57 -7.43 -10.70 7.55
N THR A 58 -6.57 -11.68 7.31
CA THR A 58 -6.63 -13.00 7.96
C THR A 58 -5.27 -13.34 8.56
N GLU A 59 -5.21 -13.52 9.88
CA GLU A 59 -4.00 -14.08 10.49
C GLU A 59 -3.88 -15.56 10.11
N THR A 60 -2.84 -15.91 9.36
CA THR A 60 -2.61 -17.27 8.88
C THR A 60 -1.87 -18.10 9.93
N ILE A 61 -0.91 -17.47 10.62
CA ILE A 61 -0.18 -17.99 11.77
C ILE A 61 0.18 -16.82 12.69
N PRO A 62 0.50 -17.07 13.98
CA PRO A 62 0.95 -16.00 14.87
C PRO A 62 2.12 -15.21 14.27
N GLY A 63 2.00 -13.88 14.21
CA GLY A 63 3.01 -12.99 13.62
C GLY A 63 2.93 -12.81 12.10
N LEU A 64 1.94 -13.39 11.42
CA LEU A 64 1.74 -13.26 9.98
C LEU A 64 0.26 -13.05 9.61
N ILE A 65 -0.04 -11.92 8.98
CA ILE A 65 -1.38 -11.62 8.46
C ILE A 65 -1.33 -11.64 6.93
N ARG A 66 -2.23 -12.40 6.30
CA ARG A 66 -2.52 -12.30 4.87
C ARG A 66 -3.57 -11.22 4.64
N GLY A 67 -3.22 -10.26 3.79
CA GLY A 67 -4.13 -9.21 3.33
C GLY A 67 -4.53 -9.45 1.87
N GLU A 68 -5.83 -9.38 1.59
CA GLU A 68 -6.37 -9.45 0.23
C GLU A 68 -7.20 -8.21 -0.09
N LEU A 69 -6.96 -7.60 -1.25
CA LEU A 69 -7.71 -6.43 -1.72
C LEU A 69 -8.31 -6.70 -3.10
N PHE A 70 -9.61 -6.47 -3.21
CA PHE A 70 -10.37 -6.59 -4.46
C PHE A 70 -10.95 -5.23 -4.86
N VAL A 71 -10.51 -4.69 -6.00
CA VAL A 71 -10.99 -3.41 -6.52
C VAL A 71 -11.38 -3.56 -7.99
N ARG A 72 -12.69 -3.58 -8.26
CA ARG A 72 -13.25 -3.86 -9.59
C ARG A 72 -12.76 -5.23 -10.06
N SER A 73 -11.95 -5.27 -11.13
CA SER A 73 -11.33 -6.49 -11.66
C SER A 73 -9.92 -6.76 -11.10
N HIS A 74 -9.37 -5.93 -10.23
CA HIS A 74 -7.99 -6.06 -9.75
C HIS A 74 -7.96 -6.74 -8.39
N ARG A 75 -7.04 -7.69 -8.20
CA ARG A 75 -6.79 -8.38 -6.93
C ARG A 75 -5.32 -8.22 -6.53
N ALA A 76 -5.05 -7.95 -5.27
CA ALA A 76 -3.71 -7.98 -4.70
C ALA A 76 -3.71 -8.80 -3.41
N ILE A 77 -2.71 -9.66 -3.25
CA ILE A 77 -2.43 -10.42 -2.03
C ILE A 77 -1.07 -10.01 -1.49
N VAL A 78 -1.03 -9.76 -0.19
CA VAL A 78 0.19 -9.48 0.56
C VAL A 78 0.28 -10.31 1.83
N ASP A 79 1.51 -10.54 2.27
CA ASP A 79 1.80 -11.08 3.59
C ASP A 79 2.43 -9.98 4.45
N ILE A 80 1.86 -9.80 5.65
CA ILE A 80 2.28 -8.80 6.62
C ILE A 80 2.85 -9.52 7.83
N SER A 81 4.18 -9.65 7.88
CA SER A 81 4.86 -10.16 9.06
C SER A 81 5.00 -9.05 10.09
N TYR A 82 4.84 -9.38 11.37
CA TYR A 82 4.88 -8.39 12.44
C TYR A 82 5.42 -8.93 13.76
N SER A 83 5.93 -8.01 14.57
CA SER A 83 6.44 -8.20 15.93
C SER A 83 6.25 -6.92 16.73
N ASP A 84 6.67 -6.93 17.99
CA ASP A 84 6.80 -5.73 18.83
C ASP A 84 7.91 -4.76 18.38
N LYS A 85 8.77 -5.17 17.43
CA LYS A 85 9.91 -4.37 16.95
C LYS A 85 9.72 -3.81 15.55
N SER A 86 9.05 -4.56 14.68
CA SER A 86 8.89 -4.19 13.27
C SER A 86 7.76 -4.96 12.60
N TYR A 87 7.33 -4.44 11.45
CA TYR A 87 6.49 -5.16 10.49
C TYR A 87 7.03 -5.02 9.06
N SER A 88 6.64 -5.93 8.18
CA SER A 88 6.91 -5.88 6.73
C SER A 88 5.64 -6.14 5.95
N ILE A 89 5.52 -5.61 4.73
CA ILE A 89 4.42 -5.87 3.79
C ILE A 89 5.05 -6.39 2.51
N ASN A 90 4.88 -7.68 2.25
CA ASN A 90 5.52 -8.39 1.15
C ASN A 90 4.49 -8.77 0.09
N TYR A 91 4.88 -8.68 -1.18
CA TYR A 91 4.04 -9.12 -2.28
C TYR A 91 3.90 -10.64 -2.26
N VAL A 92 2.68 -11.14 -2.51
CA VAL A 92 2.43 -12.58 -2.66
C VAL A 92 1.91 -12.89 -4.06
N ASP A 93 0.82 -12.25 -4.47
CA ASP A 93 0.15 -12.53 -5.75
C ASP A 93 -0.70 -11.34 -6.22
N SER A 94 -1.04 -11.30 -7.50
CA SER A 94 -1.97 -10.31 -8.05
C SER A 94 -2.70 -10.77 -9.31
N GLU A 95 -3.88 -10.21 -9.53
CA GLU A 95 -4.61 -10.34 -10.79
C GLU A 95 -4.90 -8.97 -11.40
N ASN A 96 -4.81 -8.91 -12.74
CA ASN A 96 -5.07 -7.72 -13.55
C ASN A 96 -4.19 -6.50 -13.18
N LEU A 97 -3.04 -6.73 -12.54
CA LEU A 97 -2.07 -5.68 -12.18
C LEU A 97 -0.83 -5.69 -13.07
N MET A 98 -0.81 -6.44 -14.17
CA MET A 98 0.34 -6.53 -15.09
C MET A 98 1.64 -6.85 -14.36
N GLU A 99 1.58 -7.75 -13.37
CA GLU A 99 2.78 -8.20 -12.71
C GLU A 99 3.63 -9.03 -13.68
N SER A 100 4.89 -8.64 -13.82
CA SER A 100 5.87 -9.30 -14.68
C SER A 100 7.26 -8.73 -14.36
N ASP A 101 8.27 -9.60 -14.27
CA ASP A 101 9.68 -9.25 -14.07
C ASP A 101 9.92 -8.30 -12.89
N GLY A 102 9.23 -8.53 -11.76
CA GLY A 102 9.37 -7.73 -10.54
C GLY A 102 8.77 -6.32 -10.66
N LYS A 103 7.94 -6.09 -11.67
CA LYS A 103 7.21 -4.83 -11.87
C LYS A 103 5.70 -5.09 -11.86
N ILE A 104 4.94 -4.07 -11.50
CA ILE A 104 3.49 -4.12 -11.31
C ILE A 104 2.83 -2.77 -11.59
N HIS A 105 1.54 -2.76 -11.86
CA HIS A 105 0.76 -1.53 -12.04
C HIS A 105 0.92 -0.63 -10.81
N ARG A 106 1.17 0.67 -11.01
CA ARG A 106 1.31 1.70 -9.97
C ARG A 106 0.20 1.75 -8.90
N ASN A 107 -0.98 1.15 -9.18
CA ASN A 107 -2.10 1.13 -8.23
C ASN A 107 -1.79 0.20 -7.06
N TYR A 108 -1.12 -0.93 -7.32
CA TYR A 108 -0.61 -1.79 -6.26
C TYR A 108 0.29 -1.00 -5.31
N ASN A 109 1.32 -0.33 -5.85
CA ASN A 109 2.24 0.48 -5.04
C ASN A 109 1.52 1.57 -4.23
N ARG A 110 0.47 2.16 -4.80
CA ARG A 110 -0.38 3.12 -4.09
C ARG A 110 -1.13 2.46 -2.93
N TRP A 111 -1.68 1.26 -3.12
CA TRP A 111 -2.38 0.53 -2.06
C TRP A 111 -1.43 0.13 -0.93
N ILE A 112 -0.25 -0.37 -1.25
CA ILE A 112 0.79 -0.69 -0.24
C ILE A 112 1.21 0.55 0.53
N ASN A 113 1.44 1.67 -0.18
CA ASN A 113 1.79 2.93 0.47
C ASN A 113 0.69 3.44 1.41
N ASN A 114 -0.57 3.34 0.98
CA ASN A 114 -1.70 3.78 1.78
C ASN A 114 -1.86 2.93 3.05
N LEU A 115 -1.69 1.61 2.92
CA LEU A 115 -1.72 0.69 4.06
C LEU A 115 -0.59 0.98 5.04
N ASP A 116 0.65 1.12 4.55
CA ASP A 116 1.83 1.47 5.36
C ASP A 116 1.65 2.78 6.13
N VAL A 117 1.16 3.83 5.45
CA VAL A 117 0.92 5.13 6.07
C VAL A 117 -0.09 5.03 7.21
N ASP A 118 -1.16 4.26 7.05
CA ASP A 118 -2.18 4.15 8.09
C ASP A 118 -1.74 3.28 9.25
N ILE A 119 -0.99 2.20 8.99
CA ILE A 119 -0.34 1.40 10.05
C ILE A 119 0.56 2.32 10.89
N ARG A 120 1.42 3.12 10.26
CA ARG A 120 2.30 4.06 10.96
C ARG A 120 1.53 5.06 11.79
N LYS A 121 0.43 5.61 11.27
CA LYS A 121 -0.44 6.54 12.02
C LYS A 121 -1.04 5.89 13.25
N LYS A 122 -1.61 4.68 13.11
CA LYS A 122 -2.20 3.96 14.25
C LYS A 122 -1.13 3.63 15.29
N LEU A 123 0.04 3.16 14.88
CA LEU A 123 1.17 2.90 15.79
C LEU A 123 1.65 4.16 16.51
N ALA A 124 1.70 5.31 15.82
CA ALA A 124 2.07 6.58 16.44
C ALA A 124 1.06 7.03 17.50
N ILE A 125 -0.24 6.80 17.28
CA ILE A 125 -1.29 7.07 18.27
C ILE A 125 -1.12 6.17 19.49
N LEU A 126 -0.86 4.87 19.28
CA LEU A 126 -0.61 3.93 20.38
C LEU A 126 0.62 4.32 21.20
N ALA A 127 1.71 4.72 20.53
CA ALA A 127 2.93 5.19 21.19
C ALA A 127 2.71 6.47 22.02
N ALA A 128 1.83 7.36 21.57
CA ALA A 128 1.47 8.57 22.29
C ALA A 128 0.58 8.29 23.51
N ALA A 129 -0.24 7.23 23.46
CA ALA A 129 -1.13 6.83 24.55
C ALA A 129 -0.43 5.97 25.62
N SER A 130 0.73 5.39 25.31
CA SER A 130 1.55 4.61 26.25
C SER A 130 2.59 5.43 27.03
N GLN A 131 2.60 6.75 26.85
CA GLN A 131 3.44 7.71 27.58
C GLN A 131 2.66 8.31 28.75
#